data_AF-C3ZIT1-F1
#
_entry.id   AF-C3ZIT1-F1
#
_cell.length_a   1.000
_cell.length_b   1.000
_cell.length_c   1.000
_cell.angle_alpha   90.00
_cell.angle_beta   90.00
_cell.angle_gamma   90.00
#
_symmetry.space_group_name_H-M   'P 1'
#
loop_
_entity.id
_entity.type
_entity.pdbx_description
1 polymer ?
#
loop_
_entity_poly.entity_id
_entity_poly.type
_entity_poly.pdbx_seq_one_letter_code
_entity_poly.pdbx_strand_id
1 'polypeptide(L)'
;MGDVGLETSLDVLCVGNDTYGAGYDTNAVGNDTYGAGNDTYGAGNDTNGAGNDTYGAGNDTYGTGNDTYGTGNDTYGAGNDTNGVGNDTYGVGNDTYGTGNDTNGAGNGTYGTGNDTNGAGNDTNAVGNDTYGTGNDTNGVGNDTYGTGNDTNGVGNDTKGNLAFPIINGWFLPEM
;
A
#
# COMPACT_ATOMS: atom_id res chain seq x y z
N MET A 1 18.97 23.11 14.39
CA MET A 1 19.07 23.01 15.86
C MET A 1 18.63 21.60 16.17
N GLY A 2 19.56 20.76 16.65
CA GLY A 2 19.28 19.34 16.89
C GLY A 2 18.32 19.19 18.06
N ASP A 3 17.30 18.38 17.86
CA ASP A 3 16.19 18.23 18.77
C ASP A 3 16.49 17.25 19.92
N VAL A 4 15.78 17.38 21.04
CA VAL A 4 16.09 16.74 22.33
C VAL A 4 15.15 15.56 22.57
N GLY A 5 15.66 14.34 22.41
CA GLY A 5 14.95 13.12 22.83
C GLY A 5 14.87 13.05 24.35
N LEU A 6 13.66 12.91 24.90
CA LEU A 6 13.45 12.58 26.30
C LEU A 6 13.46 11.05 26.43
N GLU A 7 14.56 10.46 26.91
CA GLU A 7 14.66 9.00 27.06
C GLU A 7 13.97 8.53 28.35
N THR A 8 12.82 7.87 28.22
CA THR A 8 12.20 7.12 29.34
C THR A 8 12.42 5.62 29.17
N SER A 9 13.69 5.18 29.18
CA SER A 9 14.17 3.78 29.19
C SER A 9 13.64 2.75 28.16
N LEU A 10 12.58 3.03 27.40
CA LEU A 10 11.99 2.21 26.34
C LEU A 10 11.39 3.09 25.23
N ASP A 11 10.83 4.25 25.61
CA ASP A 11 10.11 5.12 24.68
C ASP A 11 10.94 6.38 24.34
N VAL A 12 10.91 6.78 23.08
CA VAL A 12 11.58 7.97 22.55
C VAL A 12 10.56 8.91 21.94
N LEU A 13 10.57 10.17 22.37
CA LEU A 13 9.77 11.25 21.77
C LEU A 13 10.70 12.33 21.20
N CYS A 14 10.50 12.67 19.93
CA CYS A 14 11.23 13.73 19.21
C CYS A 14 10.23 14.73 18.58
N VAL A 15 10.48 16.04 18.75
CA VAL A 15 9.67 17.13 18.20
C VAL A 15 10.56 18.27 17.67
N GLY A 16 10.72 18.38 16.36
CA GLY A 16 11.66 19.33 15.76
C GLY A 16 11.47 19.46 14.25
N ASN A 17 12.33 20.23 13.57
CA ASN A 17 12.27 20.25 12.10
C ASN A 17 12.72 18.91 11.52
N ASP A 18 13.87 18.42 11.99
CA ASP A 18 14.45 17.13 11.61
C ASP A 18 14.58 16.32 12.90
N THR A 19 13.90 15.18 12.96
CA THR A 19 13.80 14.36 14.18
C THR A 19 14.28 12.95 13.94
N TYR A 20 15.05 12.43 14.90
CA TYR A 20 15.62 11.09 14.84
C TYR A 20 15.39 10.40 16.18
N GLY A 21 14.61 9.32 16.18
CA GLY A 21 14.37 8.50 17.35
C GLY A 21 14.75 7.04 17.09
N ALA A 22 15.38 6.41 18.08
CA ALA A 22 15.69 4.99 18.07
C ALA A 22 15.42 4.42 19.47
N GLY A 23 14.45 3.52 19.58
CA GLY A 23 13.95 3.01 20.87
C GLY A 23 13.18 1.70 20.72
N TYR A 24 12.53 1.26 21.79
CA TYR A 24 11.51 0.21 21.67
C TYR A 24 10.27 0.80 20.98
N ASP A 25 9.79 1.92 21.52
CA ASP A 25 8.72 2.71 20.91
C ASP A 25 9.23 4.11 20.55
N THR A 26 9.04 4.53 19.30
CA THR A 26 9.51 5.83 18.82
C THR A 26 8.35 6.69 18.30
N ASN A 27 8.22 7.90 18.81
CA ASN A 27 7.30 8.92 18.34
C ASN A 27 8.08 10.14 17.85
N ALA A 28 7.94 10.50 16.58
CA ALA A 28 8.65 11.62 15.97
C ALA A 28 7.66 12.56 15.25
N VAL A 29 7.75 13.85 15.55
CA VAL A 29 6.91 14.89 14.94
C VAL A 29 7.80 16.00 14.39
N GLY A 30 7.68 16.31 13.11
CA GLY A 30 8.54 17.32 12.49
C GLY A 30 8.26 17.61 11.03
N ASN A 31 9.16 18.31 10.35
CA ASN A 31 9.11 18.34 8.89
C ASN A 31 9.62 17.01 8.33
N ASP A 32 10.77 16.57 8.84
CA ASP A 32 11.41 15.30 8.48
C ASP A 32 11.51 14.45 9.75
N THR A 33 10.98 13.22 9.69
CA THR A 33 10.94 12.32 10.85
C THR A 33 11.53 10.96 10.50
N TYR A 34 12.41 10.48 11.38
CA TYR A 34 13.09 9.19 11.25
C TYR A 34 12.94 8.41 12.55
N GLY A 35 12.27 7.26 12.49
CA GLY A 35 12.05 6.37 13.64
C GLY A 35 12.59 4.96 13.39
N ALA A 36 13.20 4.36 14.42
CA ALA A 36 13.59 2.95 14.40
C ALA A 36 13.24 2.28 15.73
N GLY A 37 12.56 1.14 15.71
CA GLY A 37 12.17 0.44 16.94
C GLY A 37 11.33 -0.81 16.74
N ASN A 38 10.67 -1.27 17.80
CA ASN A 38 9.57 -2.23 17.65
C ASN A 38 8.37 -1.51 17.04
N ASP A 39 7.98 -0.38 17.64
CA ASP A 39 6.88 0.46 17.15
C ASP A 39 7.42 1.84 16.77
N THR A 40 7.08 2.31 15.57
CA THR A 40 7.52 3.63 15.07
C THR A 40 6.33 4.45 14.58
N TYR A 41 6.24 5.69 15.06
CA TYR A 41 5.20 6.65 14.70
C TYR A 41 5.87 7.94 14.23
N GLY A 42 5.64 8.31 12.97
CA GLY A 42 6.14 9.53 12.35
C GLY A 42 5.00 10.42 11.86
N ALA A 43 5.08 11.72 12.14
CA ALA A 43 4.17 12.72 11.58
C ALA A 43 4.95 13.94 11.06
N GLY A 44 4.86 14.22 9.76
CA GLY A 44 5.59 15.33 9.16
C GLY A 44 5.33 15.54 7.68
N ASN A 45 6.18 16.31 6.99
CA ASN A 45 6.15 16.33 5.54
C ASN A 45 6.72 15.02 5.00
N ASP A 46 7.88 14.61 5.52
CA ASP A 46 8.58 13.39 5.15
C ASP A 46 8.71 12.49 6.39
N THR A 47 8.17 11.27 6.30
CA THR A 47 8.22 10.31 7.40
C THR A 47 8.87 9.01 6.98
N ASN A 48 9.82 8.53 7.80
CA ASN A 48 10.50 7.26 7.56
C ASN A 48 10.55 6.44 8.85
N GLY A 49 9.98 5.24 8.82
CA GLY A 49 9.96 4.31 9.95
C GLY A 49 10.49 2.93 9.60
N ALA A 50 11.18 2.33 10.55
CA ALA A 50 11.63 0.94 10.47
C ALA A 50 11.37 0.21 11.80
N GLY A 51 10.58 -0.86 11.76
CA GLY A 51 10.30 -1.62 12.97
C GLY A 51 9.47 -2.88 12.76
N ASN A 52 8.89 -3.42 13.83
CA ASN A 52 7.84 -4.43 13.69
C ASN A 52 6.59 -3.77 13.15
N ASP A 53 6.19 -2.66 13.78
CA ASP A 53 5.02 -1.87 13.42
C ASP A 53 5.46 -0.44 13.05
N THR A 54 5.05 0.03 11.88
CA THR A 54 5.40 1.37 11.38
C THR A 54 4.18 2.15 10.97
N TYR A 55 4.03 3.35 11.51
CA TYR A 55 2.94 4.28 11.21
C TYR A 55 3.52 5.62 10.78
N GLY A 56 3.17 6.07 9.58
CA GLY A 56 3.57 7.37 9.05
C GLY A 56 2.40 8.19 8.54
N ALA A 57 2.43 9.48 8.79
CA ALA A 57 1.50 10.45 8.25
C ALA A 57 2.25 11.67 7.72
N GLY A 58 2.11 11.97 6.43
CA GLY A 58 2.78 13.11 5.83
C GLY A 58 2.50 13.37 4.37
N ASN A 59 3.31 14.19 3.71
CA ASN A 59 3.27 14.27 2.25
C ASN A 59 3.87 12.99 1.67
N ASP A 60 5.04 12.60 2.17
CA ASP A 60 5.78 11.41 1.77
C ASP A 60 5.96 10.49 2.98
N THR A 61 5.54 9.24 2.85
CA THR A 61 5.62 8.25 3.94
C THR A 61 6.32 6.99 3.48
N TYR A 62 7.36 6.59 4.20
CA TYR A 62 8.12 5.37 3.99
C TYR A 62 8.10 4.52 5.25
N GLY A 63 7.70 3.26 5.13
CA GLY A 63 7.70 2.32 6.24
C GLY A 63 8.22 0.95 5.85
N THR A 64 8.97 0.34 6.77
CA THR A 64 9.47 -1.02 6.63
C THR A 64 9.24 -1.79 7.92
N GLY A 65 8.59 -2.96 7.85
CA GLY A 65 8.33 -3.75 9.04
C GLY A 65 7.54 -5.02 8.81
N ASN A 66 7.02 -5.63 9.87
CA ASN A 66 5.99 -6.66 9.71
C ASN A 66 4.68 -5.99 9.27
N ASP A 67 4.26 -4.94 9.97
CA ASP A 67 3.05 -4.19 9.70
C ASP A 67 3.42 -2.73 9.37
N THR A 68 2.99 -2.24 8.22
CA THR A 68 3.26 -0.86 7.79
C THR A 68 1.97 -0.15 7.40
N TYR A 69 1.74 1.02 8.00
CA TYR A 69 0.63 1.91 7.70
C TYR A 69 1.15 3.30 7.30
N GLY A 70 0.75 3.77 6.12
CA GLY A 70 1.11 5.08 5.61
C GLY A 70 -0.10 5.89 5.17
N THR A 71 -0.11 7.18 5.48
CA THR A 71 -1.10 8.14 4.97
C THR A 71 -0.40 9.37 4.42
N GLY A 72 -0.67 9.73 3.16
CA GLY A 72 -0.03 10.91 2.56
C GLY A 72 -0.37 11.18 1.12
N ASN A 73 0.42 12.02 0.44
CA ASN A 73 0.35 12.09 -1.01
C ASN A 73 1.03 10.84 -1.59
N ASP A 74 2.24 10.54 -1.14
CA ASP A 74 3.00 9.36 -1.58
C ASP A 74 3.24 8.43 -0.39
N THR A 75 2.86 7.17 -0.52
CA THR A 75 3.03 6.17 0.54
C THR A 75 3.75 4.93 0.01
N TYR A 76 4.79 4.51 0.72
CA TYR A 76 5.61 3.34 0.41
C TYR A 76 5.70 2.45 1.64
N GLY A 77 5.23 1.21 1.52
CA GLY A 77 5.30 0.21 2.57
C GLY A 77 5.95 -1.08 2.09
N ALA A 78 6.82 -1.66 2.92
CA ALA A 78 7.36 -2.99 2.71
C ALA A 78 7.27 -3.84 3.99
N GLY A 79 6.61 -4.99 3.90
CA GLY A 79 6.42 -5.84 5.08
C GLY A 79 5.66 -7.14 4.86
N ASN A 80 5.15 -7.74 5.93
CA ASN A 80 4.14 -8.79 5.78
C ASN A 80 2.82 -8.16 5.39
N ASP A 81 2.35 -7.17 6.14
CA ASP A 81 1.12 -6.45 5.92
C ASP A 81 1.42 -4.98 5.65
N THR A 82 0.96 -4.46 4.51
CA THR A 82 1.17 -3.07 4.11
C THR A 82 -0.15 -2.41 3.77
N ASN A 83 -0.37 -1.20 4.29
CA ASN A 83 -1.56 -0.43 4.04
C ASN A 83 -1.19 1.04 3.76
N GLY A 84 -1.55 1.52 2.57
CA GLY A 84 -1.28 2.88 2.11
C GLY A 84 -2.56 3.60 1.71
N VAL A 85 -2.69 4.86 2.14
CA VAL A 85 -3.74 5.76 1.67
C VAL A 85 -3.11 7.06 1.17
N GLY A 86 -3.31 7.39 -0.09
CA GLY A 86 -2.76 8.61 -0.65
C GLY A 86 -3.11 8.92 -2.09
N ASN A 87 -2.38 9.82 -2.73
CA ASN A 87 -2.47 9.98 -4.18
C ASN A 87 -1.80 8.77 -4.86
N ASP A 88 -0.58 8.46 -4.44
CA ASP A 88 0.22 7.36 -4.95
C ASP A 88 0.53 6.40 -3.79
N THR A 89 0.22 5.12 -3.97
CA THR A 89 0.40 4.10 -2.93
C THR A 89 1.17 2.91 -3.49
N TYR A 90 2.24 2.50 -2.80
CA TYR A 90 3.10 1.40 -3.19
C TYR A 90 3.29 0.45 -2.01
N GLY A 91 2.83 -0.79 -2.14
CA GLY A 91 2.94 -1.83 -1.12
C GLY A 91 3.68 -3.06 -1.64
N VAL A 92 4.60 -3.60 -0.85
CA VAL A 92 5.23 -4.90 -1.11
C VAL A 92 5.14 -5.75 0.15
N GLY A 93 4.49 -6.91 0.06
CA GLY A 93 4.35 -7.79 1.21
C GLY A 93 3.46 -9.00 0.99
N ASN A 94 3.27 -9.82 2.02
CA ASN A 94 2.32 -10.93 1.91
C ASN A 94 0.92 -10.40 1.60
N ASP A 95 0.45 -9.40 2.33
CA ASP A 95 -0.81 -8.70 2.10
C ASP A 95 -0.55 -7.20 1.88
N THR A 96 -1.10 -6.66 0.79
CA THR A 96 -0.94 -5.25 0.42
C THR A 96 -2.30 -4.61 0.16
N TYR A 97 -2.54 -3.46 0.78
CA TYR A 97 -3.76 -2.68 0.66
C TYR A 97 -3.40 -1.24 0.25
N GLY A 98 -3.97 -0.76 -0.85
CA GLY A 98 -3.74 0.58 -1.37
C GLY A 98 -5.06 1.28 -1.67
N THR A 99 -5.16 2.54 -1.27
CA THR A 99 -6.26 3.43 -1.67
C THR A 99 -5.69 4.75 -2.17
N GLY A 100 -5.94 5.11 -3.43
CA GLY A 100 -5.45 6.36 -3.97
C GLY A 100 -5.88 6.68 -5.39
N ASN A 101 -5.20 7.62 -6.06
CA ASN A 101 -5.34 7.76 -7.50
C ASN A 101 -4.58 6.63 -8.20
N ASP A 102 -3.34 6.40 -7.79
CA ASP A 102 -2.48 5.35 -8.31
C ASP A 102 -2.13 4.37 -7.19
N THR A 103 -2.43 3.08 -7.36
CA THR A 103 -2.13 2.06 -6.35
C THR A 103 -1.39 0.88 -6.96
N ASN A 104 -0.22 0.55 -6.41
CA ASN A 104 0.60 -0.56 -6.84
C ASN A 104 0.87 -1.51 -5.65
N GLY A 105 0.45 -2.76 -5.77
CA GLY A 105 0.66 -3.80 -4.75
C GLY A 105 1.40 -5.01 -5.31
N ALA A 106 2.31 -5.60 -4.52
CA ALA A 106 2.99 -6.83 -4.86
C ALA A 106 3.10 -7.82 -3.68
N GLY A 107 2.59 -9.04 -3.90
CA GLY A 107 2.86 -10.23 -3.08
C GLY A 107 1.66 -11.18 -2.99
N ASN A 108 1.46 -11.93 -1.92
CA ASN A 108 0.48 -13.03 -1.98
C ASN A 108 -0.96 -12.54 -2.20
N GLY A 109 -1.41 -11.56 -1.42
CA GLY A 109 -2.68 -10.86 -1.55
C GLY A 109 -2.46 -9.38 -1.85
N THR A 110 -3.12 -8.87 -2.88
CA THR A 110 -3.05 -7.45 -3.23
C THR A 110 -4.44 -6.88 -3.45
N TYR A 111 -4.72 -5.75 -2.81
CA TYR A 111 -6.01 -5.07 -2.85
C TYR A 111 -5.77 -3.58 -3.15
N GLY A 112 -6.19 -3.13 -4.33
CA GLY A 112 -6.03 -1.74 -4.77
C GLY A 112 -7.37 -1.09 -5.07
N THR A 113 -7.53 0.18 -4.66
CA THR A 113 -8.67 1.00 -5.04
C THR A 113 -8.20 2.37 -5.52
N GLY A 114 -8.55 2.77 -6.74
CA GLY A 114 -8.10 4.05 -7.29
C GLY A 114 -8.53 4.35 -8.71
N ASN A 115 -7.92 5.35 -9.36
CA ASN A 115 -8.10 5.53 -10.80
C ASN A 115 -7.32 4.45 -11.54
N ASP A 116 -6.03 4.30 -11.24
CA ASP A 116 -5.14 3.32 -11.82
C ASP A 116 -4.65 2.36 -10.74
N THR A 117 -4.92 1.07 -10.92
CA THR A 117 -4.64 0.06 -9.89
C THR A 117 -3.88 -1.12 -10.48
N ASN A 118 -2.70 -1.42 -9.94
CA ASN A 118 -1.82 -2.51 -10.38
C ASN A 118 -1.57 -3.49 -9.23
N GLY A 119 -1.88 -4.76 -9.44
CA GLY A 119 -1.61 -5.84 -8.50
C GLY A 119 -0.75 -6.93 -9.13
N ALA A 120 0.22 -7.45 -8.37
CA ALA A 120 1.01 -8.61 -8.75
C ALA A 120 1.06 -9.62 -7.59
N GLY A 121 0.57 -10.83 -7.79
CA GLY A 121 0.43 -11.75 -6.66
C GLY A 121 -0.17 -13.11 -6.92
N ASN A 122 -0.43 -13.87 -5.86
CA ASN A 122 -1.29 -15.05 -6.02
C ASN A 122 -2.73 -14.58 -6.25
N ASP A 123 -3.21 -13.68 -5.38
CA ASP A 123 -4.55 -13.12 -5.41
C ASP A 123 -4.46 -11.60 -5.58
N THR A 124 -5.07 -11.07 -6.64
CA THR A 124 -5.09 -9.63 -6.92
C THR A 124 -6.51 -9.13 -7.11
N ASN A 125 -6.91 -8.13 -6.33
CA ASN A 125 -8.22 -7.50 -6.39
C ASN A 125 -8.06 -6.00 -6.60
N ALA A 126 -8.61 -5.49 -7.68
CA ALA A 126 -8.43 -4.11 -8.10
C ALA A 126 -9.77 -3.47 -8.45
N VAL A 127 -9.99 -2.25 -7.97
CA VAL A 127 -11.18 -1.44 -8.30
C VAL A 127 -10.72 -0.07 -8.77
N GLY A 128 -11.07 0.30 -10.00
CA GLY A 128 -10.71 1.61 -10.50
C GLY A 128 -11.22 1.98 -11.88
N ASN A 129 -10.69 3.03 -12.49
CA ASN A 129 -10.95 3.29 -13.90
C ASN A 129 -10.18 2.28 -14.75
N ASP A 130 -8.89 2.11 -14.46
CA ASP A 130 -7.98 1.17 -15.10
C ASP A 130 -7.43 0.21 -14.05
N THR A 131 -7.59 -1.09 -14.28
CA THR A 131 -7.14 -2.13 -13.35
C THR A 131 -6.26 -3.15 -14.05
N TYR A 132 -5.08 -3.43 -13.51
CA TYR A 132 -4.13 -4.42 -14.03
C TYR A 132 -3.78 -5.44 -12.94
N GLY A 133 -4.09 -6.71 -13.18
CA GLY A 133 -3.77 -7.81 -12.28
C GLY A 133 -2.83 -8.81 -12.95
N THR A 134 -1.81 -9.26 -12.23
CA THR A 134 -0.96 -10.38 -12.65
C THR A 134 -0.89 -11.41 -11.53
N GLY A 135 -1.26 -12.67 -11.79
CA GLY A 135 -1.30 -13.64 -10.70
C GLY A 135 -1.94 -14.98 -11.02
N ASN A 136 -2.21 -15.78 -9.98
CA ASN A 136 -3.03 -16.98 -10.15
C ASN A 136 -4.48 -16.57 -10.32
N ASP A 137 -5.00 -15.77 -9.37
CA ASP A 137 -6.36 -15.28 -9.31
C ASP A 137 -6.35 -13.73 -9.40
N THR A 138 -7.03 -13.18 -10.41
CA THR A 138 -7.07 -11.74 -10.63
C THR A 138 -8.51 -11.26 -10.84
N ASN A 139 -8.96 -10.29 -10.04
CA ASN A 139 -10.29 -9.69 -10.15
C ASN A 139 -10.17 -8.18 -10.33
N GLY A 140 -10.64 -7.66 -11.46
CA GLY A 140 -10.69 -6.23 -11.76
C GLY A 140 -12.13 -5.72 -11.90
N VAL A 141 -12.41 -4.54 -11.37
CA VAL A 141 -13.67 -3.82 -11.59
C VAL A 141 -13.34 -2.40 -12.05
N GLY A 142 -13.73 -2.04 -13.27
CA GLY A 142 -13.43 -0.72 -13.80
C GLY A 142 -13.95 -0.44 -15.20
N ASN A 143 -13.50 0.65 -15.82
CA ASN A 143 -13.76 0.88 -17.24
C ASN A 143 -12.89 -0.06 -18.08
N ASP A 144 -11.59 -0.10 -17.78
CA ASP A 144 -10.60 -0.94 -18.45
C ASP A 144 -9.99 -1.93 -17.44
N THR A 145 -10.12 -3.22 -17.70
CA THR A 145 -9.65 -4.27 -16.79
C THR A 145 -8.77 -5.27 -17.55
N TYR A 146 -7.50 -5.41 -17.14
CA TYR A 146 -6.53 -6.32 -17.72
C TYR A 146 -6.03 -7.32 -16.67
N GLY A 147 -6.17 -8.62 -16.94
CA GLY A 147 -5.68 -9.69 -16.09
C GLY A 147 -4.76 -10.64 -16.85
N THR A 148 -3.64 -11.04 -16.26
CA THR A 148 -2.85 -12.18 -16.73
C THR A 148 -2.70 -13.21 -15.62
N GLY A 149 -3.14 -14.44 -15.87
CA GLY A 149 -3.13 -15.46 -14.84
C GLY A 149 -3.85 -16.73 -15.22
N ASN A 150 -4.00 -17.61 -14.24
CA ASN A 150 -4.77 -18.84 -14.40
C ASN A 150 -6.26 -18.51 -14.44
N ASP A 151 -6.75 -17.79 -13.43
CA ASP A 151 -8.13 -17.39 -13.25
C ASP A 151 -8.24 -15.86 -13.22
N THR A 152 -8.80 -15.29 -14.29
CA THR A 152 -8.96 -13.84 -14.41
C THR A 152 -10.43 -13.48 -14.57
N ASN A 153 -10.91 -12.51 -13.79
CA ASN A 153 -12.27 -11.97 -13.89
C ASN A 153 -12.19 -10.45 -14.00
N GLY A 154 -12.91 -9.88 -14.97
CA GLY A 154 -13.01 -8.44 -15.11
C GLY A 154 -14.47 -8.02 -15.29
N VAL A 155 -14.84 -6.91 -14.66
CA VAL A 155 -16.13 -6.26 -14.86
C VAL A 155 -15.85 -4.85 -15.37
N GLY A 156 -16.15 -4.60 -16.65
CA GLY A 156 -15.91 -3.30 -17.26
C GLY A 156 -16.36 -3.16 -18.71
N ASN A 157 -16.00 -2.03 -19.32
CA ASN A 157 -16.27 -1.74 -20.72
C ASN A 157 -15.25 -2.41 -21.66
N ASP A 158 -13.96 -2.41 -21.31
CA ASP A 158 -12.88 -3.14 -21.99
C ASP A 158 -12.22 -4.13 -21.02
N THR A 159 -12.54 -5.41 -21.15
CA THR A 159 -11.98 -6.48 -20.32
C THR A 159 -11.12 -7.43 -21.14
N LYS A 160 -9.88 -7.66 -20.69
CA LYS A 160 -8.91 -8.57 -21.33
C LYS A 160 -8.26 -9.49 -20.28
N GLY A 161 -8.22 -10.79 -20.57
CA GLY A 161 -7.53 -11.78 -19.73
C GLY A 161 -7.84 -13.22 -20.12
N ASN A 162 -7.28 -14.18 -19.38
CA ASN A 162 -7.68 -15.59 -19.45
C ASN A 162 -8.99 -15.76 -18.67
N LEU A 163 -10.08 -15.23 -19.23
CA LEU A 163 -11.35 -15.16 -18.52
C LEU A 163 -11.96 -16.55 -18.40
N ALA A 164 -12.25 -16.98 -17.17
CA ALA A 164 -13.02 -18.21 -16.95
C ALA A 164 -14.43 -18.10 -17.57
N PHE A 165 -14.96 -16.87 -17.67
CA PHE A 165 -16.18 -16.56 -18.41
C PHE A 165 -16.03 -15.23 -19.18
N PRO A 166 -16.10 -15.21 -20.52
CA PRO A 166 -16.06 -13.96 -21.27
C PRO A 166 -17.39 -13.20 -21.13
N ILE A 167 -17.35 -11.96 -20.63
CA ILE A 167 -18.49 -11.03 -20.74
C ILE A 167 -18.35 -10.29 -22.06
N ILE A 168 -19.16 -10.66 -23.06
CA ILE A 168 -19.31 -9.87 -24.29
C ILE A 168 -20.72 -9.26 -24.26
N ASN A 169 -20.77 -7.92 -24.16
CA ASN A 169 -21.96 -7.10 -24.39
C ASN A 169 -23.21 -7.44 -23.54
N GLY A 170 -23.05 -7.88 -22.29
CA GLY A 170 -24.18 -8.04 -21.36
C GLY A 170 -25.08 -9.26 -21.60
N TRP A 171 -24.63 -10.24 -22.40
CA TRP A 171 -25.34 -11.51 -22.56
C TRP A 171 -24.54 -12.64 -21.90
N PHE A 172 -25.14 -13.29 -20.89
CA PHE A 172 -24.65 -14.54 -20.32
C PHE A 172 -24.78 -15.64 -21.39
N LEU A 173 -23.67 -16.31 -21.72
CA LEU A 173 -23.71 -17.62 -22.38
C LEU A 173 -23.29 -18.68 -21.36
N PRO A 174 -24.12 -19.72 -21.10
CA PRO A 174 -23.64 -20.94 -20.47
C PRO A 174 -22.81 -21.74 -21.50
N GLU A 175 -21.68 -22.30 -21.06
CA GLU A 175 -20.81 -23.16 -21.88
C GLU A 175 -21.55 -24.36 -22.51
N MET A 176 -21.08 -24.77 -23.70
CA MET A 176 -21.30 -26.11 -24.27
C MET A 176 -20.05 -26.96 -24.07
#